data_AF-A0A160P3S3-F1
#
_entry.id   AF-A0A160P3S3-F1
#
_cell.length_a   1.000
_cell.length_b   1.000
_cell.length_c   1.000
_cell.angle_alpha   90.00
_cell.angle_beta   90.00
_cell.angle_gamma   90.00
#
_symmetry.space_group_name_H-M   'P 1'
#
loop_
_entity.id
_entity.type
_entity.pdbx_description
1 polymer ?
#
loop_
_entity_poly.entity_id
_entity_poly.type
_entity_poly.pdbx_seq_one_letter_code
_entity_poly.pdbx_strand_id
1 'polypeptide(L)'
;MSAATTRSRTQRAPRTPRAARTPDRLCAEAVDLAREAAEEAAAPGVVGEHVEAVAEGDRVVTHFFRAKEPGYRGWRWAVTVTRASRAKNVTLDEAVLLPGPDALLAPEWVPWSERLRPGDMGPGDLLPTEQDDPRLDPGYSGEDVPPPDSVVSEEMADHLDAEDAEITGRVPSRGAIAAVADELGMRRARVLSRYGLHLAADRWDEAFGPNTPMAQAAPATCVSCAFLVPMAGSLKQAFGVCANAFSPADGHVVSLAYGCGGHSEAAVMPKPPRPAAPVLDSFSADVFPLRPAKDSGSTTEPDGASEDLGHS
;
A
#
# COMPACT_ATOMS: atom_id res chain seq x y z
N MET A 1 19.39 24.15 -4.48
CA MET A 1 20.02 22.99 -5.14
C MET A 1 20.86 22.27 -4.10
N SER A 2 20.37 21.18 -3.53
CA SER A 2 21.20 20.25 -2.76
C SER A 2 20.54 18.88 -2.75
N ALA A 3 21.37 17.85 -2.84
CA ALA A 3 21.06 16.57 -3.44
C ALA A 3 20.10 15.71 -2.61
N ALA A 4 18.98 15.32 -3.24
CA ALA A 4 18.22 14.15 -2.84
C ALA A 4 19.14 12.94 -2.97
N THR A 5 19.60 12.38 -1.85
CA THR A 5 20.31 11.10 -1.84
C THR A 5 19.30 10.00 -2.13
N THR A 6 18.91 9.92 -3.41
CA THR A 6 18.22 8.77 -3.98
C THR A 6 19.19 7.61 -3.83
N ARG A 7 18.98 6.73 -2.85
CA ARG A 7 19.72 5.47 -2.81
C ARG A 7 19.35 4.75 -4.10
N SER A 8 20.29 4.79 -5.05
CA SER A 8 20.15 4.21 -6.36
C SER A 8 19.74 2.76 -6.19
N ARG A 9 18.53 2.45 -6.64
CA ARG A 9 18.05 1.09 -6.86
C ARG A 9 19.03 0.48 -7.86
N THR A 10 20.03 -0.23 -7.35
CA THR A 10 20.94 -1.05 -8.18
C THR A 10 20.11 -2.17 -8.77
N GLN A 11 19.38 -1.86 -9.85
CA GLN A 11 18.86 -2.86 -10.76
C GLN A 11 20.07 -3.68 -11.20
N ARG A 12 20.13 -4.92 -10.75
CA ARG A 12 21.18 -5.86 -11.14
C ARG A 12 21.09 -5.97 -12.66
N ALA A 13 22.10 -5.45 -13.36
CA ALA A 13 22.14 -5.41 -14.80
C ALA A 13 21.91 -6.82 -15.36
N PRO A 14 21.10 -6.99 -16.43
CA PRO A 14 20.96 -8.28 -17.08
C PRO A 14 22.34 -8.74 -17.54
N ARG A 15 22.73 -9.97 -17.14
CA ARG A 15 23.99 -10.56 -17.59
C ARG A 15 23.94 -10.66 -19.12
N THR A 16 24.84 -9.94 -19.79
CA THR A 16 25.05 -10.06 -21.23
C THR A 16 25.32 -11.53 -21.57
N PRO A 17 24.67 -12.12 -22.59
CA PRO A 17 24.99 -13.47 -23.01
C PRO A 17 26.49 -13.53 -23.36
N ARG A 18 27.25 -14.40 -22.70
CA ARG A 18 28.63 -14.65 -23.11
C ARG A 18 28.57 -15.23 -24.52
N ALA A 19 29.43 -14.73 -25.41
CA ALA A 19 29.59 -15.30 -26.75
C ALA A 19 29.83 -16.82 -26.60
N ALA A 20 29.07 -17.61 -27.37
CA ALA A 20 29.14 -19.07 -27.32
C ALA A 20 30.58 -19.50 -27.65
N ARG A 21 31.28 -20.05 -26.66
CA ARG A 21 32.60 -20.66 -26.84
C ARG A 21 32.38 -22.12 -27.24
N THR A 22 33.26 -22.66 -28.08
CA THR A 22 33.26 -24.09 -28.35
C THR A 22 33.67 -24.84 -27.06
N PRO A 23 32.82 -25.74 -26.52
CA PRO A 23 33.15 -26.47 -25.31
C PRO A 23 34.27 -27.50 -25.57
N ASP A 24 35.10 -27.75 -24.55
CA ASP A 24 36.04 -28.87 -24.58
C ASP A 24 35.29 -30.18 -24.78
N ARG A 25 35.69 -30.97 -25.77
CA ARG A 25 34.97 -32.18 -26.17
C ARG A 25 34.79 -33.17 -25.01
N LEU A 26 35.85 -33.41 -24.23
CA LEU A 26 35.79 -34.37 -23.13
C LEU A 26 34.87 -33.87 -22.01
N CYS A 27 34.94 -32.58 -21.67
CA CYS A 27 34.02 -31.99 -20.70
C CYS A 27 32.58 -32.03 -21.22
N ALA A 28 32.32 -31.71 -22.49
CA ALA A 28 30.99 -31.74 -23.09
C ALA A 28 30.37 -33.15 -23.13
N GLU A 29 31.19 -34.19 -23.27
CA GLU A 29 30.77 -35.59 -23.26
C GLU A 29 30.57 -36.14 -21.82
N ALA A 30 31.00 -35.43 -20.77
CA ALA A 30 30.96 -35.87 -19.37
C ALA A 30 29.58 -35.71 -18.69
N VAL A 31 28.49 -35.96 -19.42
CA VAL A 31 27.12 -35.79 -18.93
C VAL A 31 26.81 -36.74 -17.77
N ASP A 32 27.30 -37.98 -17.81
CA ASP A 32 27.04 -38.98 -16.76
C ASP A 32 27.73 -38.61 -15.44
N LEU A 33 29.00 -38.18 -15.50
CA LEU A 33 29.73 -37.64 -14.34
C LEU A 33 28.98 -36.45 -13.73
N ALA A 34 28.49 -35.54 -14.58
CA ALA A 34 27.75 -34.39 -14.13
C ALA A 34 26.39 -34.77 -13.52
N ARG A 35 25.70 -35.77 -14.07
CA ARG A 35 24.44 -36.29 -13.53
C ARG A 35 24.64 -36.93 -12.16
N GLU A 36 25.65 -37.79 -12.03
CA GLU A 36 26.00 -38.45 -10.77
C GLU A 36 26.27 -37.42 -9.67
N ALA A 37 27.06 -36.38 -9.98
CA ALA A 37 27.33 -35.30 -9.05
C ALA A 37 26.07 -34.49 -8.65
N ALA A 38 25.15 -34.26 -9.60
CA ALA A 38 23.87 -33.61 -9.29
C ALA A 38 22.99 -34.49 -8.40
N GLU A 39 22.95 -35.80 -8.68
CA GLU A 39 22.18 -36.79 -7.90
C GLU A 39 22.76 -37.02 -6.51
N GLU A 40 24.07 -36.91 -6.33
CA GLU A 40 24.75 -36.92 -5.03
C GLU A 40 24.38 -35.69 -4.18
N ALA A 41 24.30 -34.51 -4.79
CA ALA A 41 23.96 -33.26 -4.10
C ALA A 41 22.45 -33.12 -3.79
N ALA A 42 21.60 -33.79 -4.55
CA ALA A 42 20.15 -33.65 -4.49
C ALA A 42 19.48 -34.73 -3.64
N ALA A 43 18.20 -34.51 -3.32
CA ALA A 43 17.37 -35.59 -2.79
C ALA A 43 17.12 -36.67 -3.87
N PRO A 44 16.91 -37.94 -3.50
CA PRO A 44 16.68 -39.01 -4.48
C PRO A 44 15.53 -38.70 -5.45
N GLY A 45 15.79 -38.83 -6.75
CA GLY A 45 14.77 -38.73 -7.81
C GLY A 45 14.38 -37.31 -8.24
N VAL A 46 15.02 -36.27 -7.69
CA VAL A 46 14.66 -34.87 -8.00
C VAL A 46 15.52 -34.22 -9.10
N VAL A 47 16.54 -34.92 -9.60
CA VAL A 47 17.30 -34.51 -10.78
C VAL A 47 16.56 -34.95 -12.04
N GLY A 48 16.40 -34.03 -12.98
CA GLY A 48 15.66 -34.23 -14.22
C GLY A 48 16.51 -34.52 -15.44
N GLU A 49 15.93 -34.21 -16.59
CA GLU A 49 16.57 -34.34 -17.89
C GLU A 49 17.74 -33.36 -18.01
N HIS A 50 18.76 -33.76 -18.78
CA HIS A 50 19.84 -32.87 -19.19
C HIS A 50 19.28 -31.85 -20.19
N VAL A 51 19.52 -30.57 -19.93
CA VAL A 51 18.93 -29.45 -20.68
C VAL A 51 19.94 -28.88 -21.67
N GLU A 52 21.14 -28.58 -21.20
CA GLU A 52 22.20 -27.98 -22.01
C GLU A 52 23.59 -28.16 -21.37
N ALA A 53 24.64 -27.92 -22.15
CA ALA A 53 26.01 -27.82 -21.67
C ALA A 53 26.62 -26.52 -22.19
N VAL A 54 27.17 -25.70 -21.29
CA VAL A 54 27.67 -24.37 -21.60
C VAL A 54 29.16 -24.28 -21.30
N ALA A 55 29.94 -23.80 -22.27
CA ALA A 55 31.37 -23.56 -22.11
C ALA A 55 31.63 -22.28 -21.28
N GLU A 56 32.04 -22.44 -20.02
CA GLU A 56 32.40 -21.33 -19.14
C GLU A 56 33.89 -20.94 -19.28
N GLY A 57 34.72 -21.81 -19.84
CA GLY A 57 36.15 -21.59 -20.06
C GLY A 57 36.74 -22.62 -21.04
N ASP A 58 38.04 -22.56 -21.31
CA ASP A 58 38.69 -23.43 -22.32
C ASP A 58 38.50 -24.93 -22.04
N ARG A 59 38.47 -25.31 -20.76
CA ARG A 59 38.26 -26.69 -20.30
C ARG A 59 37.31 -26.73 -19.12
N VAL A 60 36.34 -25.81 -19.09
CA VAL A 60 35.35 -25.68 -18.02
C VAL A 60 33.98 -25.64 -18.68
N VAL A 61 33.13 -26.62 -18.37
CA VAL A 61 31.79 -26.77 -18.95
C VAL A 61 30.80 -26.97 -17.82
N THR A 62 29.69 -26.25 -17.86
CA THR A 62 28.58 -26.43 -16.92
C THR A 62 27.44 -27.16 -17.60
N HIS A 63 27.07 -28.32 -17.06
CA HIS A 63 25.90 -29.10 -17.48
C HIS A 63 24.70 -28.68 -16.66
N PHE A 64 23.59 -28.41 -17.33
CA PHE A 64 22.33 -28.07 -16.67
C PHE A 64 21.36 -29.24 -16.73
N PHE A 65 20.73 -29.56 -15.59
CA PHE A 65 19.66 -30.53 -15.48
C PHE A 65 18.41 -29.87 -14.88
N ARG A 66 17.23 -30.24 -15.35
CA ARG A 66 15.97 -29.71 -14.79
C ARG A 66 15.82 -30.13 -13.32
N ALA A 67 15.44 -29.22 -12.42
CA ALA A 67 15.04 -29.59 -11.07
C ALA A 67 13.58 -30.08 -11.05
N LYS A 68 13.31 -31.18 -10.34
CA LYS A 68 11.97 -31.76 -10.15
C LYS A 68 11.40 -31.53 -8.75
N GLU A 69 12.12 -30.85 -7.87
CA GLU A 69 11.58 -30.49 -6.55
C GLU A 69 10.37 -29.54 -6.68
N PRO A 70 9.25 -29.80 -5.97
CA PRO A 70 8.07 -28.94 -6.02
C PRO A 70 8.33 -27.47 -5.66
N GLY A 71 9.27 -27.20 -4.75
CA GLY A 71 9.64 -25.85 -4.31
C GLY A 71 10.53 -25.07 -5.28
N TYR A 72 11.13 -25.75 -6.27
CA TYR A 72 12.13 -25.18 -7.18
C TYR A 72 11.66 -25.21 -8.64
N ARG A 73 10.39 -24.89 -8.87
CA ARG A 73 9.83 -24.78 -10.23
C ARG A 73 10.64 -23.80 -11.08
N GLY A 74 11.10 -24.27 -12.23
CA GLY A 74 11.89 -23.46 -13.17
C GLY A 74 13.38 -23.37 -12.82
N TRP A 75 13.82 -23.97 -11.71
CA TRP A 75 15.24 -24.06 -11.35
C TRP A 75 15.92 -25.23 -12.07
N ARG A 76 17.25 -25.17 -12.11
CA ARG A 76 18.10 -26.12 -12.81
C ARG A 76 19.34 -26.42 -11.95
N TRP A 77 19.69 -27.69 -11.84
CA TRP A 77 21.00 -28.10 -11.32
C TRP A 77 22.06 -27.72 -12.33
N ALA A 78 23.06 -26.97 -11.90
CA ALA A 78 24.21 -26.54 -12.68
C ALA A 78 25.44 -27.26 -12.13
N VAL A 79 26.03 -28.12 -12.95
CA VAL A 79 27.16 -28.96 -12.57
C VAL A 79 28.35 -28.59 -13.43
N THR A 80 29.33 -27.96 -12.83
CA THR A 80 30.54 -27.52 -13.52
C THR A 80 31.59 -28.61 -13.45
N VAL A 81 32.05 -29.04 -14.62
CA VAL A 81 33.15 -29.99 -14.78
C VAL A 81 34.32 -29.33 -15.48
N THR A 82 35.52 -29.77 -15.13
CA THR A 82 36.76 -29.19 -15.64
C THR A 82 37.78 -30.26 -15.98
N ARG A 83 38.75 -29.90 -16.82
CA ARG A 83 39.87 -30.77 -17.16
C ARG A 83 41.18 -29.99 -17.10
N ALA A 84 42.11 -30.48 -16.27
CA ALA A 84 43.43 -29.90 -16.18
C ALA A 84 44.19 -29.99 -17.53
N SER A 85 45.12 -29.07 -17.75
CA SER A 85 45.92 -29.06 -18.98
C SER A 85 46.65 -30.39 -19.17
N ARG A 86 46.58 -30.97 -20.38
CA ARG A 86 47.14 -32.27 -20.77
C ARG A 86 46.55 -33.49 -20.03
N ALA A 87 45.65 -33.31 -19.06
CA ALA A 87 44.94 -34.42 -18.43
C ALA A 87 43.94 -35.05 -19.41
N LYS A 88 43.69 -36.36 -19.22
CA LYS A 88 42.71 -37.11 -20.03
C LYS A 88 41.40 -37.34 -19.29
N ASN A 89 41.39 -37.16 -17.98
CA ASN A 89 40.24 -37.29 -17.11
C ASN A 89 39.57 -35.93 -16.87
N VAL A 90 38.24 -35.93 -16.86
CA VAL A 90 37.41 -34.80 -16.43
C VAL A 90 37.17 -34.92 -14.93
N THR A 91 37.15 -33.80 -14.22
CA THR A 91 36.90 -33.71 -12.78
C THR A 91 35.72 -32.79 -12.49
N LEU A 92 35.01 -33.04 -11.40
CA LEU A 92 33.96 -32.16 -10.89
C LEU A 92 34.59 -30.92 -10.22
N ASP A 93 34.00 -29.75 -10.46
CA ASP A 93 34.34 -28.50 -9.77
C ASP A 93 33.25 -28.16 -8.72
N GLU A 94 31.99 -28.06 -9.16
CA GLU A 94 30.85 -27.78 -8.28
C GLU A 94 29.53 -28.38 -8.82
N ALA A 95 28.58 -28.61 -7.92
CA ALA A 95 27.20 -28.94 -8.23
C ALA A 95 26.28 -28.03 -7.39
N VAL A 96 25.54 -27.13 -8.05
CA VAL A 96 24.71 -26.12 -7.38
C VAL A 96 23.33 -26.02 -8.03
N LEU A 97 22.32 -25.62 -7.25
CA LEU A 97 20.97 -25.39 -7.76
C LEU A 97 20.79 -23.90 -8.09
N LEU A 98 20.50 -23.57 -9.35
CA LEU A 98 20.40 -22.20 -9.83
C LEU A 98 19.02 -21.90 -10.45
N PRO A 99 18.52 -20.66 -10.33
CA PRO A 99 17.27 -20.28 -10.96
C PRO A 99 17.43 -20.25 -12.49
N GLY A 100 16.52 -20.93 -13.19
CA GLY A 100 16.38 -20.80 -14.63
C GLY A 100 15.55 -19.56 -15.03
N PRO A 101 15.33 -19.35 -16.35
CA PRO A 101 14.58 -18.19 -16.86
C PRO A 101 13.14 -18.13 -16.34
N ASP A 102 12.55 -19.30 -16.09
CA ASP A 102 11.17 -19.45 -15.62
C ASP A 102 11.08 -19.67 -14.10
N ALA A 103 12.19 -19.49 -13.37
CA ALA A 103 12.22 -19.68 -11.93
C ALA A 103 11.45 -18.55 -11.21
N LEU A 104 10.61 -18.93 -10.26
CA LEU A 104 10.03 -17.99 -9.32
C LEU A 104 11.11 -17.53 -8.33
N LEU A 105 11.44 -16.24 -8.37
CA LEU A 105 12.39 -15.61 -7.47
C LEU A 105 11.67 -14.82 -6.38
N ALA A 106 12.31 -14.72 -5.22
CA ALA A 106 11.84 -13.81 -4.18
C ALA A 106 11.86 -12.36 -4.71
N PRO A 107 10.89 -11.52 -4.29
CA PRO A 107 10.93 -10.10 -4.59
C PRO A 107 12.19 -9.46 -4.01
N GLU A 108 12.53 -8.27 -4.53
CA GLU A 108 13.63 -7.48 -3.98
C GLU A 108 13.40 -7.21 -2.49
N TRP A 109 14.45 -7.38 -1.69
CA TRP A 109 14.36 -7.14 -0.25
C TRP A 109 14.13 -5.65 0.02
N VAL A 110 13.12 -5.35 0.84
CA VAL A 110 12.76 -3.97 1.22
C VAL A 110 13.01 -3.78 2.73
N PRO A 111 13.68 -2.70 3.16
CA PRO A 111 13.87 -2.37 4.57
C PRO A 111 12.56 -2.35 5.35
N TRP A 112 12.60 -2.76 6.62
CA TRP A 112 11.39 -2.82 7.45
C TRP A 112 10.67 -1.47 7.55
N SER A 113 11.41 -0.36 7.62
CA SER A 113 10.87 1.01 7.72
C SER A 113 10.07 1.41 6.50
N GLU A 114 10.44 0.91 5.33
CA GLU A 114 9.75 1.15 4.06
C GLU A 114 8.55 0.20 3.86
N ARG A 115 8.39 -0.80 4.73
CA ARG A 115 7.24 -1.72 4.71
C ARG A 115 6.09 -1.26 5.60
N LEU A 116 6.33 -0.29 6.48
CA LEU A 116 5.33 0.21 7.42
C LEU A 116 4.17 0.90 6.68
N ARG A 117 2.96 0.59 7.13
CA ARG A 117 1.71 1.19 6.68
C ARG A 117 1.05 1.99 7.79
N PRO A 118 0.20 2.98 7.45
CA PRO A 118 -0.65 3.63 8.44
C PRO A 118 -1.44 2.59 9.24
N GLY A 119 -1.35 2.66 10.57
CA GLY A 119 -2.02 1.72 11.48
C GLY A 119 -1.17 0.53 11.95
N ASP A 120 0.03 0.33 11.43
CA ASP A 120 0.91 -0.78 11.85
C ASP A 120 1.50 -0.60 13.26
N MET A 121 1.43 0.60 13.83
CA MET A 121 1.97 0.91 15.15
C MET A 121 1.06 0.39 16.27
N GLY A 122 1.62 -0.40 17.18
CA GLY A 122 0.97 -0.90 18.38
C GLY A 122 1.52 -0.33 19.69
N PRO A 123 0.93 -0.71 20.84
CA PRO A 123 1.41 -0.30 22.14
C PRO A 123 2.87 -0.73 22.39
N GLY A 124 3.74 0.22 22.70
CA GLY A 124 5.16 -0.01 22.98
C GLY A 124 6.09 0.13 21.78
N ASP A 125 5.56 0.26 20.56
CA ASP A 125 6.36 0.47 19.38
C ASP A 125 6.97 1.88 19.35
N LEU A 126 8.26 1.96 19.00
CA LEU A 126 8.97 3.20 18.79
C LEU A 126 9.35 3.31 17.32
N LEU A 127 8.83 4.35 16.66
CA LEU A 127 9.22 4.72 15.32
C LEU A 127 9.97 6.06 15.38
N PRO A 128 11.32 6.05 15.44
CA PRO A 128 12.10 7.27 15.47
C PRO A 128 11.82 8.12 14.23
N THR A 129 11.51 9.40 14.45
CA THR A 129 11.38 10.35 13.35
C THR A 129 12.76 10.77 12.87
N GLU A 130 12.94 10.86 11.56
CA GLU A 130 14.16 11.41 10.97
C GLU A 130 14.39 12.86 11.45
N GLN A 131 15.66 13.25 11.52
CA GLN A 131 16.04 14.57 11.99
C GLN A 131 15.53 15.66 11.03
N ASP A 132 15.66 15.40 9.73
CA ASP A 132 15.32 16.33 8.64
C ASP A 132 13.99 15.95 7.95
N ASP A 133 13.04 15.39 8.71
CA ASP A 133 11.72 15.03 8.16
C ASP A 133 11.01 16.29 7.63
N PRO A 134 10.72 16.39 6.32
CA PRO A 134 10.15 17.60 5.71
C PRO A 134 8.73 17.89 6.20
N ARG A 135 8.09 16.96 6.90
CA ARG A 135 6.76 17.15 7.51
C ARG A 135 6.83 17.93 8.81
N LEU A 136 8.02 18.19 9.36
CA LEU A 136 8.21 18.85 10.64
C LEU A 136 9.03 20.13 10.49
N ASP A 137 8.56 21.20 11.12
CA ASP A 137 9.29 22.45 11.32
C ASP A 137 9.63 22.63 12.81
N PRO A 138 10.66 23.41 13.17
CA PRO A 138 10.88 23.84 14.55
C PRO A 138 9.64 24.57 15.09
N GLY A 139 9.28 24.31 16.35
CA GLY A 139 8.22 25.10 16.99
C GLY A 139 8.71 26.46 17.48
N TYR A 140 7.77 27.26 17.96
CA TYR A 140 8.05 28.60 18.48
C TYR A 140 8.89 28.54 19.77
N SER A 141 10.14 29.01 19.71
CA SER A 141 11.07 29.08 20.84
C SER A 141 11.00 30.41 21.60
N GLY A 142 10.44 31.46 20.99
CA GLY A 142 10.50 32.82 21.52
C GLY A 142 11.81 33.55 21.25
N GLU A 143 12.77 32.94 20.55
CA GLU A 143 13.98 33.64 20.08
C GLU A 143 13.66 34.70 19.03
N ASP A 144 12.52 34.57 18.34
CA ASP A 144 11.98 35.57 17.42
C ASP A 144 11.31 36.75 18.14
N VAL A 145 11.28 36.78 19.48
CA VAL A 145 10.84 37.95 20.23
C VAL A 145 11.86 39.07 20.02
N PRO A 146 11.44 40.24 19.50
CA PRO A 146 12.36 41.33 19.26
C PRO A 146 13.09 41.69 20.56
N PRO A 147 14.42 41.92 20.51
CA PRO A 147 15.18 42.30 21.69
C PRO A 147 14.62 43.60 22.30
N PRO A 148 14.86 43.87 23.59
CA PRO A 148 14.29 45.02 24.30
C PRO A 148 14.57 46.36 23.60
N ASP A 149 15.72 46.48 22.94
CA ASP A 149 16.13 47.69 22.18
C ASP A 149 15.53 47.79 20.77
N SER A 150 14.66 46.85 20.37
CA SER A 150 13.99 46.88 19.07
C SER A 150 12.89 47.95 19.05
N VAL A 151 12.73 48.62 17.91
CA VAL A 151 11.64 49.60 17.69
C VAL A 151 10.23 48.99 17.74
N VAL A 152 10.13 47.66 17.75
CA VAL A 152 8.89 46.88 17.89
C VAL A 152 8.88 46.03 19.16
N SER A 153 9.75 46.33 20.14
CA SER A 153 9.73 45.64 21.43
C SER A 153 8.53 46.08 22.28
N GLU A 154 8.06 45.19 23.15
CA GLU A 154 7.00 45.51 24.12
C GLU A 154 7.44 46.65 25.06
N GLU A 155 8.73 46.68 25.48
CA GLU A 155 9.27 47.77 26.32
C GLU A 155 9.31 49.12 25.60
N MET A 156 9.59 49.16 24.28
CA MET A 156 9.54 50.40 23.50
C MET A 156 8.09 50.88 23.28
N ALA A 157 7.15 49.94 23.10
CA ALA A 157 5.72 50.27 23.02
C ALA A 157 5.21 50.84 24.36
N ASP A 158 5.60 50.24 25.49
CA ASP A 158 5.27 50.74 26.83
C ASP A 158 5.89 52.12 27.10
N HIS A 159 7.10 52.41 26.58
CA HIS A 159 7.71 53.74 26.68
C HIS A 159 7.01 54.80 25.81
N LEU A 160 6.43 54.42 24.69
CA LEU A 160 5.63 55.31 23.83
C LEU A 160 4.24 55.58 24.43
N ASP A 161 3.64 54.59 25.10
CA ASP A 161 2.36 54.73 25.80
C ASP A 161 2.51 55.45 27.16
N ALA A 162 3.70 55.49 27.75
CA ALA A 162 3.97 56.19 29.01
C ALA A 162 3.85 57.72 28.92
N GLU A 163 3.81 58.31 27.71
CA GLU A 163 3.51 59.74 27.54
C GLU A 163 1.99 60.04 27.65
N ASP A 164 1.11 59.04 27.52
CA ASP A 164 -0.34 59.17 27.66
C ASP A 164 -0.97 57.98 28.44
N ALA A 165 -1.14 58.18 29.75
CA ALA A 165 -2.09 57.52 30.67
C ALA A 165 -1.56 56.50 31.71
N GLU A 166 -1.83 56.85 32.96
CA GLU A 166 -1.73 56.06 34.18
C GLU A 166 -2.79 54.94 34.19
N ILE A 167 -2.47 53.76 33.64
CA ILE A 167 -3.27 52.52 33.79
C ILE A 167 -2.35 51.38 34.25
N THR A 168 -2.22 51.22 35.57
CA THR A 168 -1.50 50.08 36.19
C THR A 168 -2.41 48.87 36.39
N GLY A 169 -2.98 48.37 35.29
CA GLY A 169 -3.65 47.08 35.23
C GLY A 169 -2.85 46.15 34.34
N ARG A 170 -2.33 45.04 34.88
CA ARG A 170 -1.64 43.99 34.12
C ARG A 170 -2.40 43.70 32.83
N VAL A 171 -1.84 44.12 31.69
CA VAL A 171 -2.44 43.85 30.37
C VAL A 171 -2.60 42.32 30.29
N PRO A 172 -3.80 41.80 29.99
CA PRO A 172 -3.97 40.37 29.82
C PRO A 172 -2.98 39.91 28.75
N SER A 173 -2.22 38.84 28.99
CA SER A 173 -1.29 38.28 28.00
C SER A 173 -1.95 37.77 26.71
N ARG A 174 -3.28 37.92 26.60
CA ARG A 174 -4.05 37.65 25.39
C ARG A 174 -3.63 38.62 24.29
N GLY A 175 -2.79 38.14 23.38
CA GLY A 175 -2.33 38.91 22.21
C GLY A 175 -0.82 38.84 22.00
N ALA A 176 -0.03 38.51 23.05
CA ALA A 176 1.40 38.27 22.87
C ALA A 176 1.62 37.07 21.94
N ILE A 177 2.65 37.13 21.09
CA ILE A 177 3.01 36.05 20.15
C ILE A 177 3.15 34.72 20.90
N ALA A 178 3.75 34.77 22.08
CA ALA A 178 3.84 33.70 23.06
C ALA A 178 2.47 33.04 23.38
N ALA A 179 1.48 33.83 23.75
CA ALA A 179 0.17 33.34 24.15
C ALA A 179 -0.62 32.78 22.96
N VAL A 180 -0.48 33.42 21.79
CA VAL A 180 -1.07 32.92 20.53
C VAL A 180 -0.41 31.59 20.11
N ALA A 181 0.91 31.48 20.27
CA ALA A 181 1.64 30.23 20.00
C ALA A 181 1.19 29.10 20.95
N ASP A 182 0.87 29.39 22.21
CA ASP A 182 0.27 28.39 23.12
C ASP A 182 -1.11 27.96 22.65
N GLU A 183 -2.00 28.91 22.33
CA GLU A 183 -3.36 28.64 21.87
C GLU A 183 -3.37 27.80 20.58
N LEU A 184 -2.42 28.04 19.68
CA LEU A 184 -2.25 27.29 18.43
C LEU A 184 -1.44 25.99 18.60
N GLY A 185 -0.91 25.71 19.80
CA GLY A 185 -0.11 24.52 20.07
C GLY A 185 1.25 24.50 19.34
N MET A 186 1.81 25.67 19.06
CA MET A 186 3.08 25.86 18.33
C MET A 186 4.32 25.78 19.21
N ARG A 187 4.17 25.70 20.54
CA ARG A 187 5.27 25.64 21.52
C ARG A 187 5.95 24.28 21.71
N ARG A 188 5.56 23.27 20.92
CA ARG A 188 6.23 21.96 20.91
C ARG A 188 7.61 22.09 20.26
N ALA A 189 8.56 21.22 20.61
CA ALA A 189 9.91 21.26 20.02
C ALA A 189 9.88 21.20 18.48
N ARG A 190 8.98 20.40 17.91
CA ARG A 190 8.68 20.35 16.48
C ARG A 190 7.17 20.41 16.27
N VAL A 191 6.75 21.08 15.21
CA VAL A 191 5.35 21.21 14.77
C VAL A 191 5.22 20.71 13.33
N LEU A 192 4.00 20.42 12.87
CA LEU A 192 3.81 20.07 11.45
C LEU A 192 4.17 21.25 10.57
N SER A 193 5.01 20.99 9.57
CA SER A 193 5.29 21.94 8.50
C SER A 193 4.06 22.13 7.61
N ARG A 194 4.07 23.16 6.76
CA ARG A 194 3.02 23.31 5.74
C ARG A 194 2.90 22.07 4.85
N TYR A 195 4.01 21.46 4.48
CA TYR A 195 4.02 20.22 3.70
C TYR A 195 3.36 19.07 4.47
N GLY A 196 3.71 18.89 5.75
CA GLY A 196 3.08 17.90 6.63
C GLY A 196 1.56 18.11 6.78
N LEU A 197 1.12 19.36 6.91
CA LEU A 197 -0.30 19.72 6.97
C LEU A 197 -1.04 19.37 5.67
N HIS A 198 -0.46 19.67 4.51
CA HIS A 198 -1.07 19.32 3.21
C HIS A 198 -1.21 17.81 3.03
N LEU A 199 -0.16 17.04 3.32
CA LEU A 199 -0.24 15.58 3.25
C LEU A 199 -1.30 15.00 4.19
N ALA A 200 -1.49 15.59 5.36
CA ALA A 200 -2.56 15.18 6.28
C ALA A 200 -3.95 15.54 5.74
N ALA A 201 -4.11 16.76 5.23
CA ALA A 201 -5.35 17.23 4.62
C ALA A 201 -5.78 16.35 3.44
N ASP A 202 -4.85 15.99 2.55
CA ASP A 202 -5.14 15.11 1.40
C ASP A 202 -5.69 13.76 1.86
N ARG A 203 -5.05 13.12 2.86
CA ARG A 203 -5.53 11.84 3.41
C ARG A 203 -6.91 11.96 4.09
N TRP A 204 -7.16 13.05 4.79
CA TRP A 204 -8.45 13.27 5.45
C TRP A 204 -9.57 13.56 4.44
N ASP A 205 -9.28 14.29 3.37
CA ASP A 205 -10.25 14.53 2.30
C ASP A 205 -10.52 13.27 1.47
N GLU A 206 -9.52 12.41 1.26
CA GLU A 206 -9.77 11.10 0.63
C GLU A 206 -10.65 10.19 1.49
N ALA A 207 -10.45 10.18 2.82
CA ALA A 207 -11.20 9.32 3.73
C ALA A 207 -12.61 9.83 4.05
N PHE A 208 -12.74 11.12 4.37
CA PHE A 208 -13.98 11.79 4.77
C PHE A 208 -14.09 13.17 4.09
N GLY A 209 -13.98 13.17 2.76
CA GLY A 209 -14.18 14.36 1.94
C GLY A 209 -15.43 14.32 1.08
N PRO A 210 -15.64 15.38 0.27
CA PRO A 210 -16.86 15.55 -0.51
C PRO A 210 -17.04 14.47 -1.56
N ASN A 211 -15.96 13.89 -2.09
CA ASN A 211 -16.02 12.91 -3.18
C ASN A 211 -16.35 11.49 -2.72
N THR A 212 -16.51 11.27 -1.41
CA THR A 212 -16.87 9.95 -0.88
C THR A 212 -18.33 9.60 -1.22
N PRO A 213 -18.66 8.31 -1.44
CA PRO A 213 -20.04 7.90 -1.73
C PRO A 213 -21.05 8.33 -0.66
N MET A 214 -20.63 8.34 0.61
CA MET A 214 -21.46 8.78 1.74
C MET A 214 -21.78 10.28 1.63
N ALA A 215 -20.78 11.11 1.35
CA ALA A 215 -20.98 12.56 1.18
C ALA A 215 -21.88 12.89 -0.01
N GLN A 216 -21.70 12.18 -1.14
CA GLN A 216 -22.51 12.37 -2.34
C GLN A 216 -23.99 11.98 -2.15
N ALA A 217 -24.29 11.08 -1.21
CA ALA A 217 -25.65 10.66 -0.87
C ALA A 217 -26.25 11.45 0.32
N ALA A 218 -25.45 12.30 0.97
CA ALA A 218 -25.86 12.98 2.19
C ALA A 218 -26.85 14.12 1.91
N PRO A 219 -27.80 14.38 2.83
CA PRO A 219 -28.78 15.46 2.66
C PRO A 219 -28.17 16.85 2.85
N ALA A 220 -27.06 16.96 3.58
CA ALA A 220 -26.34 18.19 3.88
C ALA A 220 -24.90 17.87 4.31
N THR A 221 -24.05 18.90 4.32
CA THR A 221 -22.62 18.79 4.62
C THR A 221 -22.28 19.21 6.04
N CYS A 222 -21.13 18.76 6.53
CA CYS A 222 -20.62 19.00 7.88
C CYS A 222 -20.57 20.48 8.27
N VAL A 223 -20.34 21.40 7.32
CA VAL A 223 -20.31 22.85 7.59
C VAL A 223 -21.59 23.37 8.26
N SER A 224 -22.74 22.73 8.03
CA SER A 224 -24.04 23.06 8.63
C SER A 224 -24.46 22.10 9.75
N CYS A 225 -23.66 21.08 10.06
CA CYS A 225 -24.03 20.04 11.00
C CYS A 225 -23.73 20.47 12.45
N ALA A 226 -24.72 20.38 13.34
CA ALA A 226 -24.56 20.71 14.76
C ALA A 226 -23.63 19.74 15.53
N PHE A 227 -23.36 18.56 14.98
CA PHE A 227 -22.42 17.59 15.55
C PHE A 227 -20.95 17.84 15.15
N LEU A 228 -20.68 18.86 14.34
CA LEU A 228 -19.32 19.24 13.97
C LEU A 228 -18.64 19.98 15.12
N VAL A 229 -17.52 19.45 15.61
CA VAL A 229 -16.62 20.16 16.52
C VAL A 229 -15.55 20.89 15.70
N PRO A 230 -15.46 22.24 15.77
CA PRO A 230 -14.45 22.99 15.03
C PRO A 230 -13.03 22.65 15.50
N MET A 231 -12.10 22.50 14.56
CA MET A 231 -10.68 22.39 14.88
C MET A 231 -10.06 23.77 15.20
N ALA A 232 -8.91 23.77 15.85
CA ALA A 232 -8.09 24.96 16.04
C ALA A 232 -7.20 25.25 14.82
N GLY A 233 -6.68 26.47 14.73
CA GLY A 233 -5.69 26.87 13.73
C GLY A 233 -6.26 27.02 12.31
N SER A 234 -5.38 26.90 11.31
CA SER A 234 -5.70 27.15 9.89
C SER A 234 -6.60 26.09 9.27
N LEU A 235 -6.47 24.82 9.69
CA LEU A 235 -7.24 23.70 9.15
C LEU A 235 -8.75 23.81 9.44
N LYS A 236 -9.16 24.62 10.43
CA LYS A 236 -10.57 24.88 10.75
C LYS A 236 -11.38 25.44 9.58
N GLN A 237 -10.71 26.01 8.58
CA GLN A 237 -11.35 26.55 7.37
C GLN A 237 -11.80 25.47 6.39
N ALA A 238 -11.31 24.23 6.54
CA ALA A 238 -11.61 23.13 5.63
C ALA A 238 -12.02 21.83 6.33
N PHE A 239 -11.73 21.68 7.63
CA PHE A 239 -11.96 20.45 8.36
C PHE A 239 -12.51 20.69 9.78
N GLY A 240 -13.20 19.68 10.32
CA GLY A 240 -13.66 19.60 11.70
C GLY A 240 -13.60 18.16 12.22
N VAL A 241 -14.06 17.91 13.45
CA VAL A 241 -14.20 16.55 14.00
C VAL A 241 -15.67 16.22 14.13
N CYS A 242 -16.09 15.05 13.66
CA CYS A 242 -17.46 14.58 13.84
C CYS A 242 -17.64 13.98 15.24
N ALA A 243 -18.65 14.44 15.98
CA ALA A 243 -18.99 13.95 17.32
C ALA A 243 -20.34 13.22 17.39
N ASN A 244 -20.88 12.80 16.24
CA ASN A 244 -22.11 12.01 16.20
C ASN A 244 -21.78 10.51 16.26
N ALA A 245 -22.09 9.85 17.37
CA ALA A 245 -21.91 8.40 17.57
C ALA A 245 -22.61 7.51 16.53
N PHE A 246 -23.64 8.02 15.83
CA PHE A 246 -24.32 7.29 14.75
C PHE A 246 -23.69 7.51 13.37
N SER A 247 -22.81 8.50 13.24
CA SER A 247 -22.06 8.74 12.02
C SER A 247 -20.94 7.72 11.87
N PRO A 248 -20.68 7.17 10.67
CA PRO A 248 -19.48 6.36 10.43
C PRO A 248 -18.17 7.14 10.61
N ALA A 249 -18.26 8.47 10.71
CA ALA A 249 -17.11 9.35 10.93
C ALA A 249 -16.95 9.80 12.39
N ASP A 250 -17.69 9.22 13.36
CA ASP A 250 -17.55 9.60 14.77
C ASP A 250 -16.09 9.54 15.24
N GLY A 251 -15.62 10.59 15.92
CA GLY A 251 -14.24 10.72 16.39
C GLY A 251 -13.20 10.96 15.29
N HIS A 252 -13.59 11.09 14.02
CA HIS A 252 -12.66 11.32 12.90
C HIS A 252 -12.65 12.78 12.44
N VAL A 253 -11.53 13.17 11.84
CA VAL A 253 -11.43 14.44 11.10
C VAL A 253 -12.20 14.30 9.78
N VAL A 254 -13.07 15.26 9.52
CA VAL A 254 -13.95 15.31 8.34
C VAL A 254 -13.78 16.63 7.62
N SER A 255 -13.87 16.61 6.29
CA SER A 255 -13.97 17.82 5.48
C SER A 255 -15.26 18.57 5.82
N LEU A 256 -15.25 19.90 5.78
CA LEU A 256 -16.48 20.70 5.93
C LEU A 256 -17.50 20.41 4.83
N ALA A 257 -17.03 19.92 3.67
CA ALA A 257 -17.86 19.50 2.55
C ALA A 257 -18.23 18.00 2.58
N TYR A 258 -17.75 17.23 3.56
CA TYR A 258 -18.24 15.87 3.81
C TYR A 258 -19.70 15.91 4.27
N GLY A 259 -20.45 14.84 4.05
CA GLY A 259 -21.80 14.71 4.58
C GLY A 259 -22.08 13.25 4.95
N CYS A 260 -23.07 13.04 5.83
CA CYS A 260 -23.58 11.71 6.12
C CYS A 260 -25.08 11.74 6.43
N GLY A 261 -25.73 10.58 6.42
CA GLY A 261 -27.15 10.45 6.78
C GLY A 261 -27.47 10.79 8.24
N GLY A 262 -26.45 10.87 9.11
CA GLY A 262 -26.58 11.29 10.52
C GLY A 262 -26.49 12.82 10.71
N HIS A 263 -26.74 13.62 9.68
CA HIS A 263 -26.75 15.08 9.80
C HIS A 263 -27.75 15.54 10.86
N SER A 264 -27.44 16.60 11.62
CA SER A 264 -28.32 17.11 12.69
C SER A 264 -29.70 17.54 12.22
N GLU A 265 -29.84 17.81 10.91
CA GLU A 265 -31.09 18.17 10.25
C GLU A 265 -31.63 17.08 9.31
N ALA A 266 -31.13 15.84 9.39
CA ALA A 266 -31.54 14.72 8.55
C ALA A 266 -33.00 14.24 8.78
N ALA A 267 -33.77 14.93 9.62
CA ALA A 267 -35.14 14.59 9.97
C ALA A 267 -36.15 14.71 8.80
N VAL A 268 -35.77 15.37 7.70
CA VAL A 268 -36.58 15.39 6.48
C VAL A 268 -36.14 14.23 5.59
N MET A 269 -36.81 13.08 5.74
CA MET A 269 -36.69 12.03 4.72
C MET A 269 -37.17 12.61 3.38
N PRO A 270 -36.30 12.70 2.35
CA PRO A 270 -36.78 13.03 1.01
C PRO A 270 -37.82 11.99 0.63
N LYS A 271 -38.95 12.45 0.08
CA LYS A 271 -40.03 11.58 -0.37
C LYS A 271 -39.42 10.49 -1.26
N PRO A 272 -39.58 9.19 -0.96
CA PRO A 272 -39.02 8.13 -1.77
C PRO A 272 -39.34 8.39 -3.24
N PRO A 273 -38.36 8.35 -4.15
CA PRO A 273 -38.63 8.54 -5.56
C PRO A 273 -39.71 7.53 -5.95
N ARG A 274 -40.85 8.03 -6.43
CA ARG A 274 -41.88 7.13 -6.94
C ARG A 274 -41.24 6.39 -8.11
N PRO A 275 -41.13 5.05 -8.07
CA PRO A 275 -40.67 4.31 -9.23
C PRO A 275 -41.53 4.74 -10.43
N ALA A 276 -40.90 4.89 -11.59
CA ALA A 276 -41.65 5.13 -12.81
C ALA A 276 -42.75 4.09 -12.91
N ALA A 277 -43.95 4.51 -13.33
CA ALA A 277 -45.02 3.56 -13.56
C ALA A 277 -44.49 2.44 -14.48
N PRO A 278 -44.72 1.16 -14.16
CA PRO A 278 -44.22 0.07 -14.99
C PRO A 278 -44.69 0.30 -16.42
N VAL A 279 -43.75 0.36 -17.34
CA VAL A 279 -44.05 0.40 -18.77
C VAL A 279 -44.47 -1.01 -19.13
N LEU A 280 -45.76 -1.19 -19.39
CA LEU A 280 -46.30 -2.45 -19.88
C LEU A 280 -46.03 -2.49 -21.38
N ASP A 281 -45.00 -3.25 -21.80
CA ASP A 281 -44.65 -3.43 -23.21
C ASP A 281 -45.71 -4.24 -23.96
N SER A 282 -46.51 -5.03 -23.25
CA SER A 282 -47.66 -5.76 -23.80
C SER A 282 -48.83 -5.79 -22.81
N PHE A 283 -50.05 -5.68 -23.34
CA PHE A 283 -51.31 -5.91 -22.61
C PHE A 283 -51.91 -7.28 -22.92
N SER A 284 -51.24 -8.07 -23.76
CA SER A 284 -51.60 -9.44 -24.05
C SER A 284 -51.09 -10.35 -22.93
N ALA A 285 -51.95 -11.23 -22.43
CA ALA A 285 -51.50 -12.29 -21.53
C ALA A 285 -50.65 -13.29 -22.31
N ASP A 286 -49.39 -13.47 -21.91
CA ASP A 286 -48.60 -14.60 -22.37
C ASP A 286 -49.24 -15.88 -21.83
N VAL A 287 -49.67 -16.77 -22.74
CA VAL A 287 -50.27 -18.04 -22.37
C VAL A 287 -49.16 -18.92 -21.80
N PHE A 288 -49.02 -18.93 -20.48
CA PHE A 288 -48.11 -19.85 -19.79
C PHE A 288 -48.84 -21.18 -19.56
N PRO A 289 -48.51 -22.24 -20.29
CA PRO A 289 -49.19 -23.51 -20.11
C PRO A 289 -48.81 -24.08 -18.73
N LEU A 290 -49.82 -24.33 -17.89
CA LEU A 290 -49.64 -24.92 -16.55
C LEU A 290 -49.10 -26.36 -16.57
N ARG A 291 -48.99 -26.96 -17.76
CA ARG A 291 -48.37 -28.26 -17.99
C ARG A 291 -47.38 -28.15 -19.15
N PRO A 292 -46.17 -28.70 -19.01
CA PRO A 292 -45.26 -28.82 -20.14
C PRO A 292 -45.96 -29.56 -21.29
N ALA A 293 -45.67 -29.16 -22.54
CA ALA A 293 -46.16 -29.88 -23.71
C ALA A 293 -45.60 -31.32 -23.67
N LYS A 294 -46.33 -32.30 -24.24
CA LYS A 294 -45.90 -33.71 -24.26
C LYS A 294 -44.50 -33.90 -24.86
N ASP A 295 -44.10 -32.95 -25.68
CA ASP A 295 -42.91 -32.86 -26.50
C ASP A 295 -41.89 -31.84 -25.94
N SER A 296 -42.17 -31.23 -24.79
CA SER A 296 -41.22 -30.35 -24.08
C SER A 296 -40.39 -31.08 -23.01
N GLY A 297 -40.44 -32.41 -22.96
CA GLY A 297 -39.64 -33.24 -22.06
C GLY A 297 -38.29 -33.61 -22.67
N SER A 298 -37.20 -33.37 -21.94
CA SER A 298 -35.83 -33.81 -22.29
C SER A 298 -35.56 -35.30 -21.99
N THR A 299 -36.60 -36.10 -21.72
CA THR A 299 -36.43 -37.49 -21.26
C THR A 299 -37.20 -38.42 -22.16
N THR A 300 -36.51 -39.38 -22.76
CA THR A 300 -37.11 -40.47 -23.54
C THR A 300 -37.87 -41.39 -22.60
N GLU A 301 -39.16 -41.60 -22.83
CA GLU A 301 -39.98 -42.56 -22.08
C GLU A 301 -39.36 -43.97 -22.17
N PRO A 302 -39.12 -44.67 -21.04
CA PRO A 302 -38.62 -46.04 -21.06
C PRO A 302 -39.75 -47.03 -21.36
N ASP A 303 -39.42 -48.03 -22.18
CA ASP A 303 -40.29 -49.11 -22.63
C ASP A 303 -40.56 -50.14 -21.52
N GLY A 304 -41.81 -50.59 -21.39
CA GLY A 304 -42.17 -51.90 -20.84
C GLY A 304 -42.30 -52.09 -19.32
N ALA A 305 -43.52 -52.48 -18.92
CA ALA A 305 -43.88 -53.35 -17.78
C ALA A 305 -43.56 -52.87 -16.35
N SER A 306 -44.56 -52.33 -15.66
CA SER A 306 -44.56 -52.23 -14.20
C SER A 306 -44.87 -53.58 -13.57
N GLU A 307 -43.90 -54.18 -12.89
CA GLU A 307 -44.17 -55.18 -11.85
C GLU A 307 -44.87 -54.52 -10.66
N ASP A 308 -45.90 -55.21 -10.19
CA ASP A 308 -46.80 -54.86 -9.10
C ASP A 308 -46.06 -54.96 -7.75
N LEU A 309 -45.76 -53.82 -7.13
CA LEU A 309 -45.30 -53.74 -5.75
C LEU A 309 -46.41 -53.19 -4.88
N GLY A 310 -47.27 -54.11 -4.44
CA GLY A 310 -48.26 -53.88 -3.42
C GLY A 310 -47.62 -53.58 -2.05
N HIS A 311 -48.22 -52.63 -1.34
CA HIS A 311 -48.08 -52.49 0.10
C HIS A 311 -49.46 -52.48 0.74
N SER A 312 -49.68 -53.43 1.64
CA SER A 312 -50.67 -53.35 2.72
C SER A 312 -50.17 -52.41 3.81
#